data_AF-A0ABD3NUF4-F1
#
_entry.id   AF-A0ABD3NUF4-F1
#
_cell.length_a   1.000
_cell.length_b   1.000
_cell.length_c   1.000
_cell.angle_alpha   90.00
_cell.angle_beta   90.00
_cell.angle_gamma   90.00
#
_symmetry.space_group_name_H-M   'P 1'
#
loop_
_entity.id
_entity.type
_entity.pdbx_description
1 polymer ?
#
loop_
_entity_poly.entity_id
_entity_poly.type
_entity_poly.pdbx_seq_one_letter_code
_entity_poly.pdbx_strand_id
1 'polypeptide(L)'
;MHRLKEDSLNEESSPREGSPPAAGDNGNCINSSMADITSQEILRRLGICSTKNPRAYSEERDIPLIRQTETWDCGLACLQMILVWLRRDTAKDLEGTNADDEVVCGSLSISSEAEKAWMVNFVATKSIWTVDLVMLLQHILTCNRIYPGDEDMNTMQGNGSVDSTLEIQQQCPCPPKFSYLFCSTKFGVDESYSDLGYYKDAFPSDELRVENLFRIARKQNMPLLQTSRISLQVLMDITSKQGVVAIALLDNRILRGNAIHIASSYSGHYVIICGVSRNDNDINNARMNSPDGNDGSATHDFCMAIKNPGSAEQVQFITPSIFEKAWRAKGTDEDVIFIAKHILF
;
A
#
# COMPACT_ATOMS: atom_id res chain seq x y z
N MET A 1 50.75 36.61 16.00
CA MET A 1 51.73 36.71 17.12
C MET A 1 50.92 36.83 18.40
N HIS A 2 50.45 35.75 19.03
CA HIS A 2 51.15 34.85 19.96
C HIS A 2 51.91 35.57 21.09
N ARG A 3 51.37 35.52 22.32
CA ARG A 3 51.92 34.84 23.53
C ARG A 3 51.18 35.33 24.79
N LEU A 4 50.46 34.45 25.49
CA LEU A 4 50.88 33.51 26.56
C LEU A 4 50.84 34.13 27.97
N LYS A 5 50.06 33.50 28.85
CA LYS A 5 50.26 33.24 30.30
C LYS A 5 49.40 32.00 30.61
N GLU A 6 49.98 30.81 30.67
CA GLU A 6 50.54 30.11 31.85
C GLU A 6 49.49 29.73 32.92
N ASP A 7 49.04 28.46 32.88
CA ASP A 7 49.18 27.36 33.88
C ASP A 7 49.47 27.77 35.35
N SER A 8 49.05 27.09 36.43
CA SER A 8 48.36 25.82 36.77
C SER A 8 48.12 25.85 38.31
N LEU A 9 47.18 25.15 38.95
CA LEU A 9 47.35 23.81 39.55
C LEU A 9 46.07 23.36 40.31
N ASN A 10 45.70 22.09 40.07
CA ASN A 10 45.13 21.02 40.92
C ASN A 10 44.24 21.30 42.17
N GLU A 11 43.13 20.55 42.30
CA GLU A 11 42.99 19.44 43.30
C GLU A 11 41.69 18.59 43.16
N GLU A 12 41.88 17.28 43.33
CA GLU A 12 41.05 16.21 43.93
C GLU A 12 39.62 15.76 43.46
N SER A 13 39.63 14.57 42.82
CA SER A 13 38.86 13.32 43.07
C SER A 13 37.52 13.27 43.85
N SER A 14 36.47 12.74 43.19
CA SER A 14 35.81 11.45 43.56
C SER A 14 34.66 11.05 42.62
N PRO A 15 34.33 9.74 42.51
CA PRO A 15 33.51 9.17 41.43
C PRO A 15 32.01 9.20 41.76
N ARG A 16 31.15 9.47 40.75
CA ARG A 16 29.70 9.28 40.86
C ARG A 16 29.24 8.05 40.07
N GLU A 17 28.66 7.16 40.84
CA GLU A 17 27.84 5.97 40.61
C GLU A 17 27.31 5.75 39.18
N GLY A 18 27.59 4.55 38.67
CA GLY A 18 26.99 4.01 37.46
C GLY A 18 25.51 3.69 37.68
N SER A 19 24.69 4.15 36.74
CA SER A 19 23.29 3.72 36.61
C SER A 19 23.21 2.28 36.06
N PRO A 20 22.24 1.46 36.51
CA PRO A 20 22.10 0.09 36.03
C PRO A 20 21.57 0.07 34.59
N PRO A 21 21.97 -0.90 33.74
CA PRO A 21 21.43 -1.03 32.40
C PRO A 21 19.97 -1.47 32.46
N ALA A 22 19.14 -0.79 31.68
CA ALA A 22 17.73 -1.14 31.49
C ALA A 22 17.60 -2.58 30.96
N ALA A 23 16.62 -3.29 31.54
CA ALA A 23 16.26 -4.64 31.17
C ALA A 23 15.96 -4.73 29.66
N GLY A 24 16.54 -5.74 29.02
CA GLY A 24 16.31 -6.05 27.62
C GLY A 24 14.84 -6.35 27.34
N ASP A 25 14.25 -5.52 26.49
CA ASP A 25 13.02 -5.83 25.78
C ASP A 25 13.35 -6.88 24.72
N ASN A 26 13.03 -8.14 25.00
CA ASN A 26 13.02 -9.22 24.02
C ASN A 26 11.75 -9.08 23.14
N GLY A 27 11.66 -7.95 22.43
CA GLY A 27 10.78 -7.78 21.29
C GLY A 27 11.38 -8.56 20.13
N ASN A 28 10.64 -9.54 19.62
CA ASN A 28 11.02 -10.38 18.49
C ASN A 28 10.99 -9.59 17.16
N CYS A 29 11.74 -8.49 17.09
CA CYS A 29 12.19 -7.90 15.84
C CYS A 29 13.25 -8.85 15.29
N ILE A 30 12.83 -9.69 14.36
CA ILE A 30 13.75 -10.48 13.56
C ILE A 30 14.63 -9.47 12.82
N ASN A 31 15.82 -9.17 13.36
CA ASN A 31 16.90 -8.54 12.62
C ASN A 31 17.32 -9.55 11.56
N SER A 32 16.55 -9.60 10.47
CA SER A 32 16.95 -10.26 9.25
C SER A 32 18.26 -9.62 8.84
N SER A 33 19.30 -10.46 8.79
CA SER A 33 20.50 -10.27 7.97
C SER A 33 20.21 -9.42 6.74
N MET A 34 21.19 -8.58 6.37
CA MET A 34 21.29 -7.72 5.18
C MET A 34 21.26 -8.51 3.85
N ALA A 35 20.51 -9.61 3.79
CA ALA A 35 20.18 -10.34 2.59
C ALA A 35 19.05 -9.60 1.88
N ASP A 36 19.21 -9.38 0.57
CA ASP A 36 18.17 -8.82 -0.27
C ASP A 36 16.89 -9.64 -0.15
N ILE A 37 15.76 -8.95 0.02
CA ILE A 37 14.45 -9.60 0.09
C ILE A 37 14.15 -10.29 -1.25
N THR A 38 13.82 -11.58 -1.20
CA THR A 38 13.51 -12.36 -2.40
C THR A 38 12.01 -12.38 -2.68
N SER A 39 11.64 -12.63 -3.94
CA SER A 39 10.25 -12.86 -4.33
C SER A 39 9.64 -14.03 -3.58
N GLN A 40 10.42 -15.09 -3.31
CA GLN A 40 9.98 -16.26 -2.56
C GLN A 40 9.60 -15.93 -1.11
N GLU A 41 10.36 -15.08 -0.42
CA GLU A 41 10.05 -14.68 0.96
C GLU A 41 8.76 -13.85 1.03
N ILE A 42 8.57 -12.91 0.09
CA ILE A 42 7.33 -12.12 0.02
C ILE A 42 6.13 -13.02 -0.32
N LEU A 43 6.25 -13.91 -1.30
CA LEU A 43 5.20 -14.86 -1.66
C LEU A 43 4.85 -15.78 -0.48
N ARG A 44 5.84 -16.24 0.30
CA ARG A 44 5.62 -17.03 1.51
C ARG A 44 4.84 -16.26 2.56
N ARG A 45 5.17 -14.98 2.79
CA ARG A 45 4.42 -14.11 3.72
C ARG A 45 3.00 -13.81 3.24
N LEU A 46 2.79 -13.78 1.94
CA LEU A 46 1.47 -13.72 1.32
C LEU A 46 0.74 -15.07 1.34
N GLY A 47 1.30 -16.15 1.89
CA GLY A 47 0.65 -17.46 1.92
C GLY A 47 0.56 -18.17 0.56
N ILE A 48 1.37 -17.76 -0.41
CA ILE A 48 1.36 -18.33 -1.77
C ILE A 48 2.39 -19.47 -1.83
N CYS A 49 1.91 -20.71 -1.65
CA CYS A 49 2.77 -21.90 -1.54
C CYS A 49 3.16 -22.55 -2.88
N SER A 50 2.40 -22.32 -3.97
CA SER A 50 2.71 -22.87 -5.30
C SER A 50 1.99 -22.06 -6.37
N THR A 51 2.71 -21.57 -7.36
CA THR A 51 2.11 -20.94 -8.54
C THR A 51 2.50 -21.75 -9.76
N LYS A 52 1.53 -22.08 -10.60
CA LYS A 52 1.80 -22.45 -12.01
C LYS A 52 2.66 -21.34 -12.65
N ASN A 53 3.38 -21.67 -13.72
CA ASN A 53 4.31 -20.78 -14.43
C ASN A 53 3.78 -19.35 -14.61
N PRO A 54 4.66 -18.34 -14.68
CA PRO A 54 4.28 -16.96 -14.97
C PRO A 54 3.36 -16.93 -16.20
N ARG A 55 2.11 -16.50 -16.02
CA ARG A 55 1.25 -16.20 -17.16
C ARG A 55 1.46 -14.74 -17.52
N ALA A 56 1.59 -14.46 -18.82
CA ALA A 56 1.51 -13.10 -19.34
C ALA A 56 0.24 -12.41 -18.78
N TYR A 57 0.28 -11.08 -18.68
CA TYR A 57 -0.95 -10.31 -18.46
C TYR A 57 -2.04 -10.83 -19.40
N SER A 58 -3.19 -11.14 -18.82
CA SER A 58 -4.40 -11.51 -19.54
C SER A 58 -5.51 -10.59 -19.06
N GLU A 59 -6.46 -10.29 -19.94
CA GLU A 59 -7.65 -9.49 -19.66
C GLU A 59 -8.47 -10.04 -18.47
N GLU A 60 -8.20 -11.27 -18.02
CA GLU A 60 -8.75 -11.89 -16.80
C GLU A 60 -8.38 -11.16 -15.50
N ARG A 61 -7.46 -10.18 -15.50
CA ARG A 61 -7.20 -9.29 -14.35
C ARG A 61 -8.09 -8.05 -14.40
N ASP A 62 -9.40 -8.28 -14.47
CA ASP A 62 -10.43 -7.24 -14.46
C ASP A 62 -10.52 -6.59 -13.07
N ILE A 63 -9.60 -5.66 -12.81
CA ILE A 63 -9.74 -4.64 -11.78
C ILE A 63 -10.43 -3.45 -12.46
N PRO A 64 -11.60 -2.99 -12.01
CA PRO A 64 -12.23 -1.84 -12.64
C PRO A 64 -11.39 -0.59 -12.40
N LEU A 65 -11.35 0.34 -13.34
CA LEU A 65 -10.79 1.66 -13.05
C LEU A 65 -11.81 2.48 -12.26
N ILE A 66 -11.42 2.97 -11.07
CA ILE A 66 -12.12 4.01 -10.34
C ILE A 66 -11.22 5.24 -10.28
N ARG A 67 -11.74 6.37 -10.74
CA ARG A 67 -10.99 7.63 -10.80
C ARG A 67 -10.97 8.29 -9.42
N GLN A 68 -9.83 8.91 -9.10
CA GLN A 68 -9.78 9.82 -7.95
C GLN A 68 -10.70 11.02 -8.22
N THR A 69 -11.37 11.53 -7.21
CA THR A 69 -12.25 12.71 -7.34
C THR A 69 -11.57 13.99 -6.88
N GLU A 70 -10.52 13.87 -6.08
CA GLU A 70 -9.75 14.95 -5.50
C GLU A 70 -8.25 14.74 -5.76
N THR A 71 -7.41 15.70 -5.37
CA THR A 71 -5.95 15.60 -5.57
C THR A 71 -5.27 14.64 -4.59
N TRP A 72 -5.98 14.18 -3.56
CA TRP A 72 -5.41 13.47 -2.41
C TRP A 72 -5.94 12.05 -2.22
N ASP A 73 -7.02 11.66 -2.90
CA ASP A 73 -7.77 10.44 -2.63
C ASP A 73 -7.42 9.27 -3.57
N CYS A 74 -6.32 9.36 -4.34
CA CYS A 74 -5.89 8.32 -5.26
C CYS A 74 -5.60 6.98 -4.56
N GLY A 75 -5.08 7.00 -3.33
CA GLY A 75 -4.90 5.81 -2.50
C GLY A 75 -6.22 5.14 -2.11
N LEU A 76 -7.23 5.94 -1.76
CA LEU A 76 -8.58 5.44 -1.48
C LEU A 76 -9.25 4.89 -2.74
N ALA A 77 -9.06 5.54 -3.89
CA ALA A 77 -9.54 5.02 -5.16
C ALA A 77 -8.88 3.66 -5.50
N CYS A 78 -7.58 3.50 -5.23
CA CYS A 78 -6.90 2.21 -5.35
C CYS A 78 -7.51 1.13 -4.46
N LEU A 79 -7.73 1.42 -3.18
CA LEU A 79 -8.38 0.46 -2.28
C LEU A 79 -9.80 0.12 -2.74
N GLN A 80 -10.55 1.08 -3.26
CA GLN A 80 -11.90 0.84 -3.80
C GLN A 80 -11.87 -0.11 -5.01
N MET A 81 -10.93 0.08 -5.93
CA MET A 81 -10.72 -0.84 -7.06
C MET A 81 -10.37 -2.26 -6.57
N ILE A 82 -9.51 -2.36 -5.55
CA ILE A 82 -9.15 -3.64 -4.91
C ILE A 82 -10.38 -4.30 -4.26
N LEU A 83 -11.26 -3.54 -3.60
CA LEU A 83 -12.47 -4.07 -2.99
C LEU A 83 -13.41 -4.69 -4.03
N VAL A 84 -13.64 -4.00 -5.16
CA VAL A 84 -14.47 -4.54 -6.24
C VAL A 84 -13.84 -5.80 -6.85
N TRP A 85 -12.53 -5.80 -7.06
CA TRP A 85 -11.80 -6.99 -7.51
C TRP A 85 -11.87 -8.15 -6.49
N LEU A 86 -11.85 -7.80 -5.21
CA LEU A 86 -12.18 -8.61 -4.02
C LEU A 86 -13.42 -9.48 -4.24
N ARG A 87 -14.52 -8.76 -4.48
CA ARG A 87 -15.92 -9.23 -4.53
C ARG A 87 -16.27 -10.09 -5.74
N ARG A 88 -15.54 -9.94 -6.85
CA ARG A 88 -15.93 -10.57 -8.13
C ARG A 88 -15.93 -12.11 -8.12
N ASP A 89 -15.18 -12.74 -7.22
CA ASP A 89 -15.20 -14.21 -7.11
C ASP A 89 -16.21 -14.69 -6.05
N THR A 90 -16.58 -13.86 -5.07
CA THR A 90 -17.62 -14.25 -4.10
C THR A 90 -19.02 -14.36 -4.72
N ALA A 91 -19.30 -13.60 -5.78
CA ALA A 91 -20.58 -13.66 -6.49
C ALA A 91 -20.73 -14.93 -7.34
N LYS A 92 -19.65 -15.36 -8.01
CA LYS A 92 -19.66 -16.59 -8.83
C LYS A 92 -19.79 -17.88 -8.00
N ASP A 93 -19.31 -17.87 -6.76
CA ASP A 93 -19.50 -18.99 -5.81
C ASP A 93 -20.95 -19.10 -5.30
N LEU A 94 -21.75 -18.04 -5.40
CA LEU A 94 -23.17 -18.00 -4.97
C LEU A 94 -24.14 -18.30 -6.13
N GLU A 95 -23.76 -17.98 -7.36
CA GLU A 95 -24.57 -18.19 -8.57
C GLU A 95 -24.39 -19.61 -9.13
N GLY A 96 -24.89 -20.59 -8.37
CA GLY A 96 -25.26 -21.91 -8.87
C GLY A 96 -26.63 -21.93 -9.56
N THR A 97 -27.22 -20.77 -9.89
CA THR A 97 -28.58 -20.68 -10.44
C THR A 97 -28.65 -19.71 -11.61
N ASN A 98 -28.83 -20.29 -12.80
CA ASN A 98 -29.34 -19.74 -14.06
C ASN A 98 -28.84 -18.35 -14.49
N ALA A 99 -28.03 -18.39 -15.55
CA ALA A 99 -27.89 -17.28 -16.49
C ALA A 99 -29.27 -16.75 -16.90
N ASP A 100 -29.43 -15.42 -16.85
CA ASP A 100 -30.26 -14.58 -17.75
C ASP A 100 -30.68 -13.23 -17.13
N ASP A 101 -30.08 -12.75 -16.04
CA ASP A 101 -30.32 -11.37 -15.57
C ASP A 101 -29.09 -10.45 -15.74
N GLU A 102 -29.24 -9.53 -16.68
CA GLU A 102 -28.40 -8.35 -16.88
C GLU A 102 -28.47 -7.47 -15.61
N VAL A 103 -27.51 -7.68 -14.69
CA VAL A 103 -27.50 -6.94 -13.41
C VAL A 103 -27.24 -5.45 -13.65
N VAL A 104 -28.26 -4.70 -13.25
CA VAL A 104 -28.47 -3.26 -13.37
C VAL A 104 -27.27 -2.43 -12.86
N CYS A 105 -26.66 -1.69 -13.78
CA CYS A 105 -25.58 -0.70 -13.58
C CYS A 105 -25.86 0.37 -12.49
N GLY A 106 -27.13 0.57 -12.11
CA GLY A 106 -27.54 1.62 -11.15
C GLY A 106 -27.39 1.28 -9.65
N SER A 107 -27.25 0.01 -9.25
CA SER A 107 -27.08 -0.36 -7.83
C SER A 107 -25.62 -0.32 -7.37
N LEU A 108 -24.68 -0.65 -8.27
CA LEU A 108 -23.24 -0.55 -7.98
C LEU A 108 -22.78 0.90 -7.78
N SER A 109 -23.35 1.88 -8.49
CA SER A 109 -22.93 3.29 -8.37
C SER A 109 -23.20 3.85 -6.98
N ILE A 110 -24.43 3.68 -6.46
CA ILE A 110 -24.83 4.16 -5.12
C ILE A 110 -23.97 3.53 -4.02
N SER A 111 -23.65 2.23 -4.16
CA SER A 111 -22.75 1.54 -3.23
C SER A 111 -21.31 2.08 -3.28
N SER A 112 -20.86 2.54 -4.45
CA SER A 112 -19.52 3.10 -4.66
C SER A 112 -19.36 4.47 -4.02
N GLU A 113 -20.36 5.36 -4.10
CA GLU A 113 -20.27 6.66 -3.42
C GLU A 113 -20.32 6.53 -1.90
N ALA A 114 -21.23 5.69 -1.37
CA ALA A 114 -21.34 5.44 0.07
C ALA A 114 -20.06 4.79 0.63
N GLU A 115 -19.50 3.82 -0.10
CA GLU A 115 -18.22 3.20 0.24
C GLU A 115 -17.09 4.22 0.28
N LYS A 116 -16.99 5.08 -0.73
CA LYS A 116 -15.97 6.14 -0.76
C LYS A 116 -16.13 7.09 0.41
N ALA A 117 -17.35 7.54 0.70
CA ALA A 117 -17.64 8.43 1.83
C ALA A 117 -17.24 7.78 3.17
N TRP A 118 -17.54 6.49 3.35
CA TRP A 118 -17.12 5.73 4.52
C TRP A 118 -15.59 5.64 4.64
N MET A 119 -14.88 5.33 3.55
CA MET A 119 -13.41 5.27 3.54
C MET A 119 -12.79 6.61 3.92
N VAL A 120 -13.33 7.72 3.39
CA VAL A 120 -12.90 9.08 3.72
C VAL A 120 -13.12 9.39 5.20
N ASN A 121 -14.28 9.03 5.74
CA ASN A 121 -14.59 9.21 7.16
C ASN A 121 -13.71 8.34 8.07
N PHE A 122 -13.37 7.13 7.63
CA PHE A 122 -12.51 6.21 8.39
C PHE A 122 -11.09 6.77 8.53
N VAL A 123 -10.49 7.22 7.43
CA VAL A 123 -9.11 7.75 7.47
C VAL A 123 -9.04 9.14 8.13
N ALA A 124 -10.13 9.91 8.06
CA ALA A 124 -10.29 11.20 8.73
C ALA A 124 -9.14 12.21 8.45
N THR A 125 -8.50 12.12 7.29
CA THR A 125 -7.42 13.00 6.84
C THR A 125 -7.44 13.16 5.32
N LYS A 126 -6.86 14.26 4.82
CA LYS A 126 -6.56 14.48 3.40
C LYS A 126 -5.08 14.31 3.08
N SER A 127 -4.21 14.17 4.08
CA SER A 127 -2.80 13.84 3.90
C SER A 127 -2.63 12.34 4.12
N ILE A 128 -2.86 11.56 3.07
CA ILE A 128 -2.94 10.10 3.14
C ILE A 128 -1.53 9.50 3.04
N TRP A 129 -1.11 8.83 4.11
CA TRP A 129 0.10 8.03 4.14
C TRP A 129 -0.25 6.55 3.89
N THR A 130 0.70 5.74 3.43
CA THR A 130 0.43 4.35 3.08
C THR A 130 -0.10 3.56 4.28
N VAL A 131 0.33 3.90 5.50
CA VAL A 131 -0.18 3.29 6.74
C VAL A 131 -1.68 3.55 6.95
N ASP A 132 -2.23 4.69 6.51
CA ASP A 132 -3.68 4.94 6.56
C ASP A 132 -4.44 3.94 5.69
N LEU A 133 -3.93 3.69 4.48
CA LEU A 133 -4.49 2.70 3.56
C LEU A 133 -4.40 1.28 4.14
N VAL A 134 -3.29 0.96 4.81
CA VAL A 134 -3.07 -0.34 5.44
C VAL A 134 -3.99 -0.57 6.63
N MET A 135 -4.23 0.46 7.45
CA MET A 135 -5.19 0.41 8.56
C MET A 135 -6.63 0.22 8.05
N LEU A 136 -7.00 0.95 7.00
CA LEU A 136 -8.31 0.80 6.34
C LEU A 136 -8.47 -0.59 5.73
N LEU A 137 -7.46 -1.07 4.99
CA LEU A 137 -7.45 -2.42 4.41
C LEU A 137 -7.61 -3.47 5.51
N GLN A 138 -6.81 -3.43 6.58
CA GLN A 138 -6.93 -4.35 7.71
C GLN A 138 -8.32 -4.32 8.35
N HIS A 139 -8.90 -3.13 8.54
CA HIS A 139 -10.25 -3.00 9.08
C HIS A 139 -11.28 -3.72 8.20
N ILE A 140 -11.23 -3.50 6.88
CA ILE A 140 -12.07 -4.21 5.89
C ILE A 140 -11.92 -5.73 6.05
N LEU A 141 -10.68 -6.23 6.15
CA LEU A 141 -10.42 -7.67 6.29
C LEU A 141 -11.02 -8.24 7.57
N THR A 142 -10.81 -7.57 8.69
CA THR A 142 -11.19 -8.09 10.01
C THR A 142 -12.68 -8.06 10.27
N CYS A 143 -13.38 -7.05 9.76
CA CYS A 143 -14.82 -6.95 9.94
C CYS A 143 -15.60 -7.88 9.02
N ASN A 144 -14.93 -8.61 8.12
CA ASN A 144 -15.55 -9.37 7.01
C ASN A 144 -16.59 -8.52 6.22
N ARG A 145 -16.48 -7.18 6.32
CA ARG A 145 -17.38 -6.21 5.71
C ARG A 145 -16.96 -6.03 4.27
N ILE A 146 -17.27 -7.04 3.49
CA ILE A 146 -17.25 -6.95 2.03
C ILE A 146 -18.49 -6.17 1.54
N TYR A 147 -19.41 -5.74 2.42
CA TYR A 147 -20.51 -4.82 2.13
C TYR A 147 -20.58 -3.69 3.17
N PRO A 148 -20.71 -2.42 2.75
CA PRO A 148 -21.39 -1.41 3.55
C PRO A 148 -22.89 -1.51 3.21
N GLY A 149 -23.59 -2.42 3.88
CA GLY A 149 -25.04 -2.55 3.79
C GLY A 149 -25.62 -2.55 5.21
N ASP A 150 -26.32 -1.46 5.54
CA ASP A 150 -27.33 -1.35 6.59
C ASP A 150 -26.99 -1.87 7.99
N GLU A 151 -26.22 -1.11 8.78
CA GLU A 151 -26.45 -1.06 10.24
C GLU A 151 -26.23 0.36 10.80
N ASP A 152 -27.36 1.01 11.05
CA ASP A 152 -27.69 2.03 12.06
C ASP A 152 -26.68 3.12 12.43
N MET A 153 -26.81 4.24 11.72
CA MET A 153 -26.46 5.58 12.19
C MET A 153 -27.57 6.14 13.11
N ASN A 154 -28.04 5.34 14.09
CA ASN A 154 -28.95 5.78 15.14
C ASN A 154 -28.98 4.78 16.32
N THR A 155 -28.08 4.95 17.29
CA THR A 155 -28.34 4.50 18.67
C THR A 155 -27.46 5.26 19.67
N MET A 156 -27.83 6.51 19.89
CA MET A 156 -27.54 7.23 21.13
C MET A 156 -28.89 7.69 21.71
N GLN A 157 -29.67 6.73 22.20
CA GLN A 157 -30.72 6.91 23.22
C GLN A 157 -31.49 5.60 23.45
N GLY A 158 -31.54 5.12 24.69
CA GLY A 158 -32.52 4.11 25.11
C GLY A 158 -32.01 3.10 26.13
N ASN A 159 -32.38 3.31 27.40
CA ASN A 159 -32.30 2.32 28.47
C ASN A 159 -33.08 1.05 28.12
N GLY A 160 -32.55 -0.13 28.50
CA GLY A 160 -33.35 -1.35 28.60
C GLY A 160 -32.49 -2.59 28.79
N SER A 161 -32.56 -3.21 29.97
CA SER A 161 -31.98 -4.51 30.26
C SER A 161 -32.67 -5.62 29.47
N VAL A 162 -31.92 -6.44 28.73
CA VAL A 162 -32.27 -7.85 28.51
C VAL A 162 -31.00 -8.67 28.48
N ASP A 163 -30.90 -9.56 29.46
CA ASP A 163 -29.96 -10.67 29.54
C ASP A 163 -30.24 -11.65 28.39
N SER A 164 -29.27 -11.86 27.51
CA SER A 164 -29.23 -13.05 26.65
C SER A 164 -27.79 -13.34 26.26
N THR A 165 -27.33 -14.47 26.77
CA THR A 165 -26.05 -15.11 26.49
C THR A 165 -26.05 -15.52 25.01
N LEU A 166 -25.49 -14.65 24.14
CA LEU A 166 -25.23 -15.00 22.75
C LEU A 166 -24.04 -15.96 22.71
N GLU A 167 -24.34 -17.22 22.47
CA GLU A 167 -23.36 -18.26 22.14
C GLU A 167 -22.52 -17.79 20.95
N ILE A 168 -21.24 -17.50 21.22
CA ILE A 168 -20.23 -17.31 20.18
C ILE A 168 -20.05 -18.66 19.51
N GLN A 169 -20.77 -18.90 18.42
CA GLN A 169 -20.47 -20.00 17.51
C GLN A 169 -19.06 -19.78 16.99
N GLN A 170 -18.13 -20.55 17.54
CA GLN A 170 -16.73 -20.59 17.16
C GLN A 170 -16.65 -21.23 15.76
N GLN A 171 -16.89 -20.43 14.72
CA GLN A 171 -16.69 -20.85 13.34
C GLN A 171 -15.21 -21.22 13.16
N CYS A 172 -14.96 -22.44 12.69
CA CYS A 172 -13.64 -22.86 12.25
C CYS A 172 -13.10 -21.79 11.28
N PRO A 173 -11.90 -21.24 11.47
CA PRO A 173 -11.39 -20.23 10.57
C PRO A 173 -11.14 -20.88 9.21
N CYS A 174 -12.03 -20.66 8.25
CA CYS A 174 -11.66 -20.83 6.86
C CYS A 174 -10.46 -19.90 6.61
N PRO A 175 -9.40 -20.39 5.94
CA PRO A 175 -8.26 -19.54 5.62
C PRO A 175 -8.76 -18.31 4.85
N PRO A 176 -8.20 -17.12 5.13
CA PRO A 176 -8.73 -15.89 4.57
C PRO A 176 -8.68 -15.97 3.04
N LYS A 177 -9.78 -15.58 2.37
CA LYS A 177 -9.90 -15.60 0.90
C LYS A 177 -8.84 -14.72 0.20
N PHE A 178 -8.15 -13.88 0.95
CA PHE A 178 -7.10 -13.00 0.49
C PHE A 178 -6.18 -12.57 1.64
N SER A 179 -4.97 -12.15 1.32
CA SER A 179 -3.99 -11.63 2.28
C SER A 179 -3.25 -10.43 1.69
N TYR A 180 -2.55 -9.69 2.53
CA TYR A 180 -1.71 -8.58 2.08
C TYR A 180 -0.37 -8.54 2.82
N LEU A 181 0.58 -7.79 2.28
CA LEU A 181 1.85 -7.46 2.93
C LEU A 181 2.23 -6.02 2.59
N PHE A 182 2.34 -5.16 3.60
CA PHE A 182 2.88 -3.81 3.44
C PHE A 182 4.40 -3.83 3.58
N CYS A 183 5.08 -3.41 2.52
CA CYS A 183 6.52 -3.25 2.47
C CYS A 183 6.89 -1.76 2.37
N SER A 184 7.90 -1.35 3.12
CA SER A 184 8.46 0.00 3.07
C SER A 184 9.93 -0.02 3.46
N THR A 185 10.67 1.00 3.03
CA THR A 185 12.01 1.29 3.58
C THR A 185 11.93 1.90 4.98
N LYS A 186 10.79 2.52 5.34
CA LYS A 186 10.63 3.25 6.59
C LYS A 186 9.22 3.11 7.19
N PHE A 187 9.15 2.67 8.44
CA PHE A 187 7.90 2.69 9.22
C PHE A 187 7.91 3.83 10.24
N GLY A 188 7.49 5.00 9.75
CA GLY A 188 7.43 6.26 10.47
C GLY A 188 7.47 7.41 9.48
N VAL A 189 7.72 8.63 9.96
CA VAL A 189 7.90 9.80 9.10
C VAL A 189 9.39 10.07 8.90
N ASP A 190 9.78 10.37 7.66
CA ASP A 190 11.11 10.89 7.37
C ASP A 190 11.14 12.42 7.55
N GLU A 191 11.88 12.90 8.55
CA GLU A 191 12.08 14.33 8.81
C GLU A 191 12.56 15.10 7.57
N SER A 192 13.29 14.45 6.65
CA SER A 192 13.75 15.08 5.42
C SER A 192 12.62 15.38 4.41
N TYR A 193 11.39 14.96 4.70
CA TYR A 193 10.19 15.25 3.89
C TYR A 193 9.46 16.51 4.34
N SER A 194 9.85 17.11 5.47
CA SER A 194 9.22 18.32 6.03
C SER A 194 9.12 19.50 5.06
N ASP A 195 10.04 19.60 4.09
CA ASP A 195 10.04 20.67 3.08
C ASP A 195 9.45 20.26 1.71
N LEU A 196 9.00 19.02 1.55
CA LEU A 196 8.40 18.54 0.29
C LEU A 196 6.95 19.03 0.17
N GLY A 197 6.58 19.54 -1.01
CA GLY A 197 5.32 20.25 -1.25
C GLY A 197 4.05 19.50 -0.81
N TYR A 198 3.99 18.17 -0.99
CA TYR A 198 2.87 17.36 -0.51
C TYR A 198 2.78 17.29 1.02
N TYR A 199 3.91 17.17 1.71
CA TYR A 199 3.95 16.90 3.15
C TYR A 199 4.01 18.17 4.01
N LYS A 200 4.62 19.22 3.47
CA LYS A 200 5.04 20.42 4.23
C LYS A 200 3.93 21.03 5.09
N ASP A 201 2.73 21.15 4.56
CA ASP A 201 1.65 21.88 5.22
C ASP A 201 1.04 21.08 6.40
N ALA A 202 1.09 19.74 6.35
CA ALA A 202 0.50 18.85 7.35
C ALA A 202 1.54 18.11 8.21
N PHE A 203 2.84 18.32 7.97
CA PHE A 203 3.93 17.52 8.53
C PHE A 203 3.88 17.37 10.06
N PRO A 204 3.71 18.44 10.87
CA PRO A 204 3.72 18.29 12.33
C PRO A 204 2.56 17.44 12.88
N SER A 205 1.37 17.56 12.26
CA SER A 205 0.22 16.73 12.64
C SER A 205 0.33 15.30 12.11
N ASP A 206 0.93 15.13 10.93
CA ASP A 206 1.10 13.83 10.29
C ASP A 206 2.12 12.97 11.03
N GLU A 207 3.22 13.55 11.52
CA GLU A 207 4.25 12.84 12.26
C GLU A 207 3.69 12.07 13.46
N LEU A 208 2.96 12.78 14.34
CA LEU A 208 2.35 12.18 15.53
C LEU A 208 1.32 11.10 15.16
N ARG A 209 0.51 11.37 14.12
CA ARG A 209 -0.54 10.45 13.67
C ARG A 209 0.06 9.18 13.08
N VAL A 210 1.00 9.30 12.13
CA VAL A 210 1.65 8.19 11.43
C VAL A 210 2.42 7.30 12.42
N GLU A 211 3.17 7.90 13.35
CA GLU A 211 3.86 7.15 14.39
C GLU A 211 2.87 6.34 15.26
N ASN A 212 1.76 6.97 15.64
CA ASN A 212 0.72 6.29 16.40
C ASN A 212 0.05 5.15 15.60
N LEU A 213 -0.19 5.32 14.30
CA LEU A 213 -0.74 4.26 13.44
C LEU A 213 0.21 3.06 13.34
N PHE A 214 1.51 3.29 13.16
CA PHE A 214 2.48 2.20 13.16
C PHE A 214 2.59 1.50 14.52
N ARG A 215 2.50 2.25 15.62
CA ARG A 215 2.40 1.66 16.97
C ARG A 215 1.19 0.74 17.11
N ILE A 216 0.02 1.15 16.59
CA ILE A 216 -1.18 0.31 16.57
C ILE A 216 -0.97 -0.91 15.69
N ALA A 217 -0.44 -0.74 14.48
CA ALA A 217 -0.24 -1.82 13.52
C ALA A 217 0.71 -2.91 14.04
N ARG A 218 1.80 -2.52 14.71
CA ARG A 218 2.71 -3.43 15.41
C ARG A 218 2.01 -4.17 16.55
N LYS A 219 1.24 -3.45 17.38
CA LYS A 219 0.47 -4.06 18.48
C LYS A 219 -0.56 -5.09 17.98
N GLN A 220 -1.10 -4.88 16.78
CA GLN A 220 -2.05 -5.78 16.13
C GLN A 220 -1.39 -6.90 15.31
N ASN A 221 -0.05 -6.98 15.29
CA ASN A 221 0.70 -7.94 14.46
C ASN A 221 0.31 -7.90 12.98
N MET A 222 0.07 -6.70 12.45
CA MET A 222 -0.28 -6.55 11.03
C MET A 222 0.87 -7.02 10.12
N PRO A 223 0.58 -7.54 8.91
CA PRO A 223 1.58 -7.96 7.92
C PRO A 223 2.46 -6.81 7.40
N LEU A 224 3.49 -6.48 8.16
CA LEU A 224 4.46 -5.42 7.88
C LEU A 224 5.84 -6.01 7.58
N LEU A 225 6.52 -5.50 6.54
CA LEU A 225 7.90 -5.82 6.20
C LEU A 225 8.71 -4.54 5.95
N GLN A 226 9.54 -4.15 6.91
CA GLN A 226 10.53 -3.11 6.66
C GLN A 226 11.75 -3.73 5.99
N THR A 227 12.18 -3.21 4.85
CA THR A 227 13.34 -3.70 4.10
C THR A 227 14.04 -2.55 3.42
N SER A 228 15.37 -2.60 3.32
CA SER A 228 16.16 -1.52 2.72
C SER A 228 15.87 -1.32 1.24
N ARG A 229 15.44 -2.38 0.52
CA ARG A 229 15.15 -2.34 -0.91
C ARG A 229 14.37 -3.56 -1.36
N ILE A 230 13.33 -3.36 -2.16
CA ILE A 230 12.75 -4.39 -3.03
C ILE A 230 13.23 -4.09 -4.46
N SER A 231 13.93 -5.02 -5.12
CA SER A 231 14.35 -4.80 -6.51
C SER A 231 13.14 -4.79 -7.46
N LEU A 232 13.26 -4.10 -8.61
CA LEU A 232 12.21 -4.10 -9.62
C LEU A 232 11.88 -5.52 -10.10
N GLN A 233 12.90 -6.38 -10.25
CA GLN A 233 12.73 -7.78 -10.60
C GLN A 233 11.88 -8.53 -9.58
N VAL A 234 12.12 -8.34 -8.27
CA VAL A 234 11.33 -8.99 -7.21
C VAL A 234 9.87 -8.52 -7.25
N LEU A 235 9.64 -7.21 -7.38
CA LEU A 235 8.30 -6.63 -7.52
C LEU A 235 7.55 -7.24 -8.71
N MET A 236 8.22 -7.36 -9.86
CA MET A 236 7.65 -7.96 -11.06
C MET A 236 7.39 -9.46 -10.91
N ASP A 237 8.31 -10.21 -10.31
CA ASP A 237 8.14 -11.66 -10.10
C ASP A 237 6.87 -11.94 -9.27
N ILE A 238 6.61 -11.10 -8.27
CA ILE A 238 5.43 -11.17 -7.41
C ILE A 238 4.17 -10.76 -8.16
N THR A 239 4.17 -9.59 -8.79
CA THR A 239 2.99 -9.08 -9.53
C THR A 239 2.70 -9.85 -10.82
N SER A 240 3.64 -10.66 -11.32
CA SER A 240 3.40 -11.61 -12.42
C SER A 240 2.60 -12.83 -11.98
N LYS A 241 2.46 -13.09 -10.68
CA LYS A 241 1.65 -14.21 -10.18
C LYS A 241 0.16 -13.96 -10.37
N GLN A 242 -0.58 -15.02 -10.69
CA GLN A 242 -2.03 -14.96 -10.78
C GLN A 242 -2.61 -14.64 -9.40
N GLY A 243 -3.64 -13.80 -9.36
CA GLY A 243 -4.27 -13.40 -8.10
C GLY A 243 -3.43 -12.46 -7.25
N VAL A 244 -2.31 -11.93 -7.75
CA VAL A 244 -1.47 -10.97 -7.02
C VAL A 244 -1.44 -9.63 -7.73
N VAL A 245 -1.68 -8.58 -6.96
CA VAL A 245 -1.64 -7.18 -7.38
C VAL A 245 -0.89 -6.36 -6.32
N ALA A 246 -0.49 -5.14 -6.65
CA ALA A 246 0.17 -4.27 -5.69
C ALA A 246 -0.32 -2.83 -5.80
N ILE A 247 -0.51 -2.15 -4.66
CA ILE A 247 -0.64 -0.69 -4.62
C ILE A 247 0.77 -0.14 -4.37
N ALA A 248 1.23 0.79 -5.19
CA ALA A 248 2.54 1.43 -5.04
C ALA A 248 2.41 2.95 -4.96
N LEU A 249 3.21 3.59 -4.11
CA LEU A 249 3.33 5.05 -4.04
C LEU A 249 4.43 5.53 -4.99
N LEU A 250 4.08 6.46 -5.88
CA LEU A 250 4.99 7.01 -6.89
C LEU A 250 5.06 8.53 -6.80
N ASP A 251 6.14 9.14 -7.31
CA ASP A 251 6.13 10.55 -7.66
C ASP A 251 5.45 10.75 -9.02
N ASN A 252 4.27 11.37 -8.99
CA ASN A 252 3.42 11.61 -10.15
C ASN A 252 4.10 12.48 -11.23
N ARG A 253 5.02 13.37 -10.84
CA ARG A 253 5.70 14.26 -11.80
C ARG A 253 6.63 13.46 -12.69
N ILE A 254 7.36 12.52 -12.09
CA ILE A 254 8.27 11.63 -12.79
C ILE A 254 7.44 10.71 -13.68
N LEU A 255 6.38 10.09 -13.13
CA LEU A 255 5.49 9.22 -13.89
C LEU A 255 4.90 9.90 -15.13
N ARG A 256 4.56 11.19 -15.03
CA ARG A 256 4.01 12.00 -16.14
C ARG A 256 5.05 12.63 -17.06
N GLY A 257 6.34 12.53 -16.76
CA GLY A 257 7.39 13.19 -17.53
C GLY A 257 7.55 14.68 -17.32
N ASN A 258 6.94 15.23 -16.28
CA ASN A 258 7.05 16.63 -15.92
C ASN A 258 8.31 16.84 -15.08
N ALA A 259 9.48 16.61 -15.67
CA ALA A 259 10.80 16.71 -15.03
C ALA A 259 11.29 18.16 -14.85
N ILE A 260 10.39 19.14 -14.65
CA ILE A 260 10.84 20.46 -14.20
C ILE A 260 11.32 20.28 -12.76
N HIS A 261 12.64 20.15 -12.61
CA HIS A 261 13.36 19.88 -11.36
C HIS A 261 13.26 21.05 -10.37
N ILE A 262 12.08 21.29 -9.83
CA ILE A 262 11.94 22.03 -8.57
C ILE A 262 11.96 20.95 -7.48
N ALA A 263 13.10 20.84 -6.79
CA ALA A 263 13.35 19.78 -5.80
C ALA A 263 12.26 19.69 -4.71
N SER A 264 11.52 20.77 -4.46
CA SER A 264 10.42 20.82 -3.49
C SER A 264 9.05 20.39 -4.02
N SER A 265 8.83 20.17 -5.32
CA SER A 265 7.47 19.97 -5.85
C SER A 265 6.94 18.53 -5.82
N TYR A 266 7.47 17.64 -4.96
CA TYR A 266 7.01 16.24 -4.85
C TYR A 266 5.47 16.13 -4.81
N SER A 267 4.94 15.20 -5.61
CA SER A 267 3.52 14.88 -5.67
C SER A 267 3.36 13.36 -5.57
N GLY A 268 3.03 12.87 -4.37
CA GLY A 268 2.71 11.48 -4.15
C GLY A 268 1.46 11.07 -4.94
N HIS A 269 1.48 9.86 -5.51
CA HIS A 269 0.37 9.31 -6.25
C HIS A 269 0.37 7.78 -6.20
N TYR A 270 -0.76 7.20 -5.76
CA TYR A 270 -0.92 5.76 -5.70
C TYR A 270 -1.49 5.20 -7.00
N VAL A 271 -0.94 4.07 -7.43
CA VAL A 271 -1.44 3.28 -8.57
C VAL A 271 -1.52 1.81 -8.20
N ILE A 272 -2.31 1.03 -8.95
CA ILE A 272 -2.32 -0.43 -8.83
C ILE A 272 -1.48 -1.04 -9.95
N ILE A 273 -0.49 -1.84 -9.60
CA ILE A 273 0.24 -2.71 -10.52
C ILE A 273 -0.59 -3.99 -10.69
N CYS A 274 -1.08 -4.18 -11.91
CA CYS A 274 -1.96 -5.29 -12.27
C CYS A 274 -1.19 -6.46 -12.87
N GLY A 275 0.06 -6.28 -13.30
CA GLY A 275 0.89 -7.32 -13.90
C GLY A 275 1.84 -6.76 -14.96
N VAL A 276 2.36 -7.65 -15.82
CA VAL A 276 3.30 -7.32 -16.90
C VAL A 276 2.79 -7.83 -18.24
N SER A 277 2.86 -6.99 -19.29
CA SER A 277 2.54 -7.38 -20.66
C SER A 277 3.79 -7.58 -21.48
N ARG A 278 3.81 -8.65 -22.29
CA ARG A 278 4.86 -8.96 -23.29
C ARG A 278 4.35 -8.76 -24.72
N ASN A 279 3.18 -8.14 -24.88
CA ASN A 279 2.63 -7.83 -26.19
C ASN A 279 3.39 -6.65 -26.79
N ASP A 280 3.85 -6.80 -28.03
CA ASP A 280 4.64 -5.76 -28.71
C ASP A 280 3.90 -4.42 -28.82
N ASN A 281 2.58 -4.43 -29.00
CA ASN A 281 1.78 -3.20 -29.06
C ASN A 281 1.75 -2.49 -27.71
N ASP A 282 1.55 -3.23 -26.61
CA ASP A 282 1.55 -2.67 -25.26
C ASP A 282 2.92 -2.10 -24.89
N ILE A 283 3.99 -2.79 -25.30
CA ILE A 283 5.38 -2.34 -25.11
C ILE A 283 5.63 -1.05 -25.90
N ASN A 284 5.21 -1.01 -27.17
CA ASN A 284 5.39 0.17 -28.01
C ASN A 284 4.56 1.36 -27.50
N ASN A 285 3.32 1.12 -27.06
CA ASN A 285 2.47 2.13 -26.43
C ASN A 285 3.12 2.67 -25.15
N ALA A 286 3.64 1.80 -24.30
CA ALA A 286 4.36 2.19 -23.11
C ALA A 286 5.56 3.10 -23.44
N ARG A 287 6.35 2.75 -24.45
CA ARG A 287 7.51 3.55 -24.89
C ARG A 287 7.11 4.91 -25.45
N MET A 288 6.06 4.97 -26.25
CA MET A 288 5.56 6.23 -26.84
C MET A 288 5.04 7.20 -25.78
N ASN A 289 4.42 6.66 -24.73
CA ASN A 289 3.80 7.45 -23.67
C ASN A 289 4.73 7.68 -22.47
N SER A 290 5.85 6.97 -22.39
CA SER A 290 6.83 7.14 -21.31
C SER A 290 7.92 8.12 -21.72
N PRO A 291 8.25 9.11 -20.88
CA PRO A 291 9.25 10.14 -21.18
C PRO A 291 10.66 9.59 -21.41
N ASP A 292 10.92 8.39 -20.87
CA ASP A 292 12.19 7.68 -20.98
C ASP A 292 12.27 6.75 -22.20
N GLY A 293 11.21 6.64 -23.00
CA GLY A 293 11.16 5.75 -24.17
C GLY A 293 12.20 6.07 -25.25
N ASN A 294 12.86 7.23 -25.17
CA ASN A 294 13.84 7.73 -26.13
C ASN A 294 15.27 7.86 -25.55
N ASP A 295 15.52 7.45 -24.30
CA ASP A 295 16.81 7.67 -23.63
C ASP A 295 17.90 6.62 -23.96
N GLY A 296 17.58 5.63 -24.80
CA GLY A 296 18.50 4.55 -25.16
C GLY A 296 18.70 3.51 -24.05
N SER A 297 17.92 3.56 -22.97
CA SER A 297 17.85 2.54 -21.93
C SER A 297 17.51 1.17 -22.51
N ALA A 298 17.98 0.12 -21.82
CA ALA A 298 17.73 -1.26 -22.18
C ALA A 298 16.25 -1.47 -22.53
N THR A 299 16.02 -1.92 -23.76
CA THR A 299 14.67 -2.23 -24.24
C THR A 299 14.17 -3.43 -23.46
N HIS A 300 13.32 -3.18 -22.47
CA HIS A 300 12.64 -4.24 -21.77
C HIS A 300 11.72 -4.96 -22.78
N ASP A 301 11.71 -6.29 -22.71
CA ASP A 301 10.85 -7.18 -23.52
C ASP A 301 9.44 -7.32 -22.90
N PHE A 302 9.09 -6.42 -21.99
CA PHE A 302 7.78 -6.29 -21.35
C PHE A 302 7.53 -4.83 -20.92
N CYS A 303 6.28 -4.51 -20.61
CA CYS A 303 5.85 -3.29 -19.95
C CYS A 303 4.99 -3.60 -18.71
N MET A 304 4.81 -2.64 -17.82
CA MET A 304 3.98 -2.79 -16.63
C MET A 304 2.56 -2.30 -16.90
N ALA A 305 1.56 -3.10 -16.56
CA ALA A 305 0.16 -2.74 -16.66
C ALA A 305 -0.34 -2.17 -15.32
N ILE A 306 -0.82 -0.93 -15.33
CA ILE A 306 -1.27 -0.23 -14.12
C ILE A 306 -2.71 0.28 -14.24
N LYS A 307 -3.42 0.34 -13.10
CA LYS A 307 -4.63 1.15 -12.92
C LYS A 307 -4.22 2.45 -12.27
N ASN A 308 -4.49 3.56 -12.94
CA ASN A 308 -4.07 4.89 -12.51
C ASN A 308 -5.31 5.75 -12.25
N PRO A 309 -5.68 5.99 -10.97
CA PRO A 309 -6.84 6.80 -10.61
C PRO A 309 -6.85 8.21 -11.20
N GLY A 310 -5.67 8.74 -11.55
CA GLY A 310 -5.49 10.07 -12.13
C GLY A 310 -5.67 10.13 -13.64
N SER A 311 -6.07 9.04 -14.29
CA SER A 311 -6.27 8.93 -15.73
C SER A 311 -7.67 8.49 -16.11
N ALA A 312 -8.01 8.63 -17.39
CA ALA A 312 -9.23 8.09 -17.99
C ALA A 312 -9.02 6.71 -18.64
N GLU A 313 -7.77 6.29 -18.84
CA GLU A 313 -7.44 5.00 -19.47
C GLU A 313 -7.71 3.85 -18.53
N GLN A 314 -8.49 2.87 -19.00
CA GLN A 314 -8.83 1.67 -18.22
C GLN A 314 -7.59 0.90 -17.76
N VAL A 315 -6.55 0.81 -18.58
CA VAL A 315 -5.25 0.26 -18.23
C VAL A 315 -4.20 1.14 -18.87
N GLN A 316 -3.18 1.51 -18.10
CA GLN A 316 -1.98 2.17 -18.63
C GLN A 316 -0.84 1.17 -18.71
N PHE A 317 -0.13 1.20 -19.83
CA PHE A 317 1.13 0.49 -19.99
C PHE A 317 2.26 1.48 -19.86
N ILE A 318 3.20 1.22 -18.94
CA ILE A 318 4.35 2.09 -18.69
C ILE A 318 5.65 1.29 -18.75
N THR A 319 6.75 1.97 -19.06
CA THR A 319 8.06 1.32 -19.08
C THR A 319 8.48 0.94 -17.65
N PRO A 320 9.23 -0.16 -17.46
CA PRO A 320 9.74 -0.52 -16.14
C PRO A 320 10.67 0.55 -15.56
N SER A 321 11.41 1.24 -16.42
CA SER A 321 12.32 2.33 -16.04
C SER A 321 11.57 3.56 -15.52
N ILE A 322 10.47 4.02 -16.16
CA ILE A 322 9.74 5.18 -15.63
C ILE A 322 9.05 4.86 -14.31
N PHE A 323 8.54 3.63 -14.17
CA PHE A 323 7.99 3.15 -12.92
C PHE A 323 9.05 3.19 -11.82
N GLU A 324 10.21 2.57 -12.04
CA GLU A 324 11.26 2.51 -11.03
C GLU A 324 11.78 3.92 -10.69
N LYS A 325 12.01 4.80 -11.67
CA LYS A 325 12.39 6.20 -11.42
C LYS A 325 11.37 6.91 -10.52
N ALA A 326 10.07 6.73 -10.76
CA ALA A 326 9.01 7.35 -9.97
C ALA A 326 8.85 6.74 -8.58
N TRP A 327 9.01 5.42 -8.46
CA TRP A 327 8.90 4.66 -7.21
C TRP A 327 10.11 4.85 -6.28
N ARG A 328 11.31 5.09 -6.84
CA ARG A 328 12.53 5.36 -6.05
C ARG A 328 12.68 6.84 -5.67
N ALA A 329 11.73 7.69 -6.05
CA ALA A 329 11.79 9.11 -5.80
C ALA A 329 11.71 9.42 -4.30
N LYS A 330 12.40 10.47 -3.86
CA LYS A 330 12.34 10.95 -2.47
C LYS A 330 10.88 11.27 -2.11
N GLY A 331 10.43 10.81 -0.95
CA GLY A 331 9.06 10.98 -0.45
C GLY A 331 8.16 9.77 -0.66
N THR A 332 8.60 8.72 -1.35
CA THR A 332 7.77 7.53 -1.59
C THR A 332 7.98 6.41 -0.57
N ASP A 333 9.10 6.45 0.17
CA ASP A 333 9.61 5.36 1.04
C ASP A 333 9.70 3.99 0.35
N GLU A 334 9.65 3.97 -0.98
CA GLU A 334 9.47 2.78 -1.81
C GLU A 334 8.25 1.93 -1.36
N ASP A 335 7.19 2.58 -0.90
CA ASP A 335 6.00 1.94 -0.33
C ASP A 335 5.27 1.06 -1.35
N VAL A 336 5.01 -0.19 -0.96
CA VAL A 336 4.22 -1.16 -1.72
C VAL A 336 3.33 -1.99 -0.80
N ILE A 337 2.04 -2.05 -1.11
CA ILE A 337 1.10 -3.00 -0.49
C ILE A 337 0.84 -4.11 -1.51
N PHE A 338 1.38 -5.31 -1.27
CA PHE A 338 1.02 -6.49 -2.05
C PHE A 338 -0.32 -7.04 -1.55
N ILE A 339 -1.21 -7.42 -2.45
CA ILE A 339 -2.48 -8.08 -2.14
C ILE A 339 -2.57 -9.36 -2.97
N ALA A 340 -2.86 -10.47 -2.30
CA ALA A 340 -2.98 -11.79 -2.89
C ALA A 340 -4.38 -12.35 -2.66
N LYS A 341 -5.01 -12.85 -3.72
CA LYS A 341 -6.27 -13.60 -3.68
C LYS A 341 -5.95 -15.09 -3.60
N HIS A 342 -6.49 -15.76 -2.59
CA HIS A 342 -6.34 -17.19 -2.37
C HIS A 342 -7.47 -17.92 -3.08
N ILE A 343 -7.16 -18.58 -4.19
CA ILE A 343 -8.11 -19.46 -4.88
C ILE A 343 -8.21 -20.73 -4.04
N LEU A 344 -9.36 -20.96 -3.40
CA LEU A 344 -9.66 -22.23 -2.73
C LEU A 344 -9.77 -23.31 -3.82
N PHE A 345 -8.98 -24.38 -3.72
CA PHE A 345 -9.06 -25.56 -4.58
C PHE A 345 -9.99 -26.61 -3.99
#